data_AF-A0A550J627-F1
#
_entry.id   AF-A0A550J627-F1
#
_cell.length_a   1.000
_cell.length_b   1.000
_cell.length_c   1.000
_cell.angle_alpha   90.00
_cell.angle_beta   90.00
_cell.angle_gamma   90.00
#
_symmetry.space_group_name_H-M   'P 1'
#
loop_
_entity.id
_entity.type
_entity.pdbx_description
1 polymer ?
#
loop_
_entity_poly.entity_id
_entity_poly.type
_entity_poly.pdbx_seq_one_letter_code
_entity_poly.pdbx_strand_id
1 'polypeptide(L)'
;MPVLFQRRKPMRISRFPLSCVPLLLLVTLLTGCPNRQELPLVDDRAGLLAPKRVGRLTAYHDHLLRDLDIHFHLTILDESPGDLDQAAVELFEKLRLGEPTGGARGVLLLVDPRGGQVRLEIGYDLEGIFPDGFVGYVEREQLTPFFAAGRVADGIEATVELLVGRALGEVPADYRGAVKLEHLSGGGGARSVVAIGSGSEAKGFVEDRGRFVAQPTPRQTLERYLEVLREQVKDPQLSLYTPETRAFFAKWLVTDAQQNNERKGLEANLPAVEERIAGDLAVLRFPVDNRQAAPYLLRQSAEGWQLDMAAMSRLIGFNHKNQWFFRAVDHEFIFAFDDVKFDGNGFPYR
;
A
#
# COMPACT_ATOMS: atom_id res chain seq x y z
N MET A 1 -61.69 -29.21 -42.23
CA MET A 1 -62.30 -29.47 -43.56
C MET A 1 -63.47 -28.52 -43.73
N PRO A 2 -63.78 -27.95 -44.92
CA PRO A 2 -63.22 -28.10 -46.28
C PRO A 2 -62.37 -26.86 -46.70
N VAL A 3 -61.29 -26.88 -47.49
CA VAL A 3 -61.05 -27.18 -48.92
C VAL A 3 -62.00 -26.46 -49.90
N LEU A 4 -61.50 -25.45 -50.63
CA LEU A 4 -61.65 -25.39 -52.10
C LEU A 4 -60.73 -24.31 -52.76
N PHE A 5 -59.83 -24.84 -53.59
CA PHE A 5 -59.20 -24.29 -54.81
C PHE A 5 -60.15 -23.37 -55.61
N GLN A 6 -59.77 -22.31 -56.34
CA GLN A 6 -59.03 -22.28 -57.62
C GLN A 6 -59.29 -20.86 -58.23
N ARG A 7 -58.36 -20.10 -58.85
CA ARG A 7 -58.03 -20.13 -60.29
C ARG A 7 -57.04 -18.99 -60.62
N ARG A 8 -56.07 -19.30 -61.49
CA ARG A 8 -55.14 -18.38 -62.16
C ARG A 8 -55.76 -17.77 -63.43
N LYS A 9 -55.29 -16.58 -63.84
CA LYS A 9 -54.88 -16.13 -65.22
C LYS A 9 -54.82 -14.58 -65.27
N PRO A 10 -54.19 -13.93 -66.28
CA PRO A 10 -52.86 -14.15 -66.84
C PRO A 10 -52.03 -12.85 -66.92
N MET A 11 -50.78 -13.04 -67.33
CA MET A 11 -49.69 -12.08 -67.57
C MET A 11 -50.02 -11.00 -68.63
N ARG A 12 -49.60 -9.75 -68.41
CA ARG A 12 -49.32 -8.80 -69.50
C ARG A 12 -48.02 -8.05 -69.24
N ILE A 13 -47.08 -8.31 -70.12
CA ILE A 13 -45.75 -7.71 -70.25
C ILE A 13 -45.92 -6.36 -70.97
N SER A 14 -45.31 -5.29 -70.47
CA SER A 14 -44.95 -4.15 -71.29
C SER A 14 -43.57 -3.61 -70.88
N ARG A 15 -42.80 -3.31 -71.92
CA ARG A 15 -41.36 -3.03 -71.98
C ARG A 15 -41.03 -1.59 -71.58
N PHE A 16 -39.96 -1.43 -70.78
CA PHE A 16 -38.80 -0.49 -70.83
C PHE A 16 -38.97 0.95 -71.41
N PRO A 17 -38.28 1.99 -70.86
CA PRO A 17 -36.81 1.98 -70.87
C PRO A 17 -36.04 2.64 -69.69
N LEU A 18 -34.75 2.30 -69.71
CA LEU A 18 -33.56 2.85 -69.06
C LEU A 18 -33.68 4.26 -68.45
N SER A 19 -33.22 4.39 -67.20
CA SER A 19 -32.40 5.55 -66.81
C SER A 19 -31.45 5.19 -65.65
N CYS A 20 -30.15 5.35 -65.95
CA CYS A 20 -28.99 5.68 -65.13
C CYS A 20 -28.91 5.33 -63.61
N VAL A 21 -27.95 4.44 -63.34
CA VAL A 21 -27.10 4.25 -62.12
C VAL A 21 -26.51 5.61 -61.67
N PRO A 22 -26.38 5.95 -60.36
CA PRO A 22 -25.41 5.27 -59.49
C PRO A 22 -25.84 4.88 -58.07
N LEU A 23 -25.35 3.69 -57.73
CA LEU A 23 -24.97 3.21 -56.40
C LEU A 23 -24.16 4.30 -55.67
N LEU A 24 -24.73 4.89 -54.62
CA LEU A 24 -23.93 5.55 -53.58
C LEU A 24 -24.08 4.73 -52.31
N LEU A 25 -23.02 3.98 -52.00
CA LEU A 25 -22.77 3.40 -50.69
C LEU A 25 -22.92 4.52 -49.65
N LEU A 26 -23.93 4.42 -48.79
CA LEU A 26 -23.90 5.12 -47.50
C LEU A 26 -22.91 4.36 -46.61
N VAL A 27 -21.62 4.67 -46.77
CA VAL A 27 -20.59 4.28 -45.82
C VAL A 27 -20.96 4.96 -44.50
N THR A 28 -21.51 4.19 -43.59
CA THR A 28 -21.61 4.54 -42.18
C THR A 28 -20.20 4.86 -41.70
N LEU A 29 -19.89 6.16 -41.56
CA LEU A 29 -18.80 6.67 -40.76
C LEU A 29 -19.11 6.33 -39.29
N LEU A 30 -18.88 5.07 -38.93
CA LEU A 30 -18.49 4.72 -37.57
C LEU A 30 -17.08 5.31 -37.42
N THR A 31 -17.02 6.58 -37.06
CA THR A 31 -15.83 7.13 -36.42
C THR A 31 -15.64 6.29 -35.17
N GLY A 32 -14.76 5.29 -35.25
CA GLY A 32 -14.25 4.63 -34.09
C GLY A 32 -13.66 5.72 -33.20
N CYS A 33 -14.31 5.98 -32.07
CA CYS A 33 -13.57 6.51 -30.93
C CYS A 33 -12.36 5.58 -30.81
N PRO A 34 -11.11 6.11 -30.79
CA PRO A 34 -9.98 5.25 -30.50
C PRO A 34 -10.34 4.53 -29.21
N ASN A 35 -10.38 3.20 -29.28
CA ASN A 35 -10.56 2.34 -28.11
C ASN A 35 -9.42 2.75 -27.17
N ARG A 36 -9.73 3.64 -26.20
CA ARG A 36 -8.72 4.18 -25.29
C ARG A 36 -8.26 2.96 -24.52
N GLN A 37 -7.01 2.57 -24.74
CA GLN A 37 -6.41 1.51 -23.97
C GLN A 37 -6.26 2.06 -22.57
N GLU A 38 -7.24 1.79 -21.72
CA GLU A 38 -7.15 2.08 -20.29
C GLU A 38 -5.94 1.32 -19.77
N LEU A 39 -4.89 2.06 -19.41
CA LEU A 39 -3.72 1.47 -18.79
C LEU A 39 -4.15 0.94 -17.40
N PRO A 40 -3.75 -0.27 -17.02
CA PRO A 40 -4.10 -0.83 -15.73
C PRO A 40 -3.53 0.04 -14.60
N LEU A 41 -4.20 0.13 -13.45
CA LEU A 41 -3.70 0.88 -12.26
C LEU A 41 -2.33 0.41 -11.76
N VAL A 42 -1.91 -0.79 -12.18
CA VAL A 42 -0.57 -1.35 -11.97
C VAL A 42 -0.03 -1.80 -13.33
N ASP A 43 0.91 -1.03 -13.85
CA ASP A 43 1.60 -1.27 -15.12
C ASP A 43 3.04 -1.75 -14.85
N ASP A 44 3.22 -3.07 -14.73
CA ASP A 44 4.54 -3.69 -14.51
C ASP A 44 5.16 -4.16 -15.82
N ARG A 45 5.86 -3.25 -16.51
CA ARG A 45 6.52 -3.53 -17.79
C ARG A 45 7.80 -4.36 -17.60
N ALA A 46 8.43 -4.22 -16.44
CA ALA A 46 9.67 -4.92 -16.10
C ALA A 46 9.45 -6.39 -15.69
N GLY A 47 8.21 -6.78 -15.36
CA GLY A 47 7.88 -8.13 -14.88
C GLY A 47 8.45 -8.43 -13.50
N LEU A 48 8.59 -7.42 -12.63
CA LEU A 48 9.14 -7.57 -11.28
C LEU A 48 8.10 -8.07 -10.25
N LEU A 49 6.81 -7.99 -10.58
CA LEU A 49 5.71 -8.38 -9.70
C LEU A 49 5.10 -9.71 -10.15
N ALA A 50 4.95 -10.63 -9.21
CA ALA A 50 4.17 -11.84 -9.45
C ALA A 50 2.69 -11.47 -9.72
N PRO A 51 1.96 -12.21 -10.58
CA PRO A 51 0.57 -11.89 -10.94
C PRO A 51 -0.38 -11.72 -9.74
N LYS A 52 -0.19 -12.51 -8.68
CA LYS A 52 -0.96 -12.39 -7.44
C LYS A 52 -0.75 -11.04 -6.75
N ARG A 53 0.47 -10.49 -6.80
CA ARG A 53 0.82 -9.19 -6.22
C ARG A 53 0.25 -8.05 -7.05
N VAL A 54 0.30 -8.14 -8.38
CA VAL A 54 -0.38 -7.20 -9.28
C VAL A 54 -1.86 -7.12 -8.93
N GLY A 55 -2.56 -8.26 -8.88
CA GLY A 55 -3.98 -8.29 -8.53
C GLY A 55 -4.29 -7.71 -7.15
N ARG A 56 -3.43 -7.95 -6.14
CA ARG A 56 -3.57 -7.36 -4.81
C ARG A 56 -3.40 -5.84 -4.83
N LEU A 57 -2.36 -5.32 -5.48
CA LEU A 57 -2.10 -3.88 -5.58
C LEU A 57 -3.19 -3.16 -6.38
N THR A 58 -3.66 -3.76 -7.49
CA THR A 58 -4.79 -3.21 -8.26
C THR A 58 -6.04 -3.09 -7.39
N ALA A 59 -6.42 -4.16 -6.67
CA ALA A 59 -7.57 -4.11 -5.77
C ALA A 59 -7.39 -3.04 -4.69
N TYR A 60 -6.16 -2.89 -4.16
CA TYR A 60 -5.85 -1.86 -3.19
C TYR A 60 -6.03 -0.45 -3.76
N HIS A 61 -5.50 -0.16 -4.95
CA HIS A 61 -5.68 1.13 -5.63
C HIS A 61 -7.15 1.43 -5.96
N ASP A 62 -7.93 0.42 -6.36
CA ASP A 62 -9.39 0.55 -6.55
C ASP A 62 -10.11 0.93 -5.25
N HIS A 63 -9.62 0.44 -4.11
CA HIS A 63 -10.16 0.83 -2.81
C HIS A 63 -9.76 2.26 -2.42
N LEU A 64 -8.54 2.71 -2.74
CA LEU A 64 -8.13 4.11 -2.52
C LEU A 64 -9.00 5.08 -3.31
N LEU A 65 -9.30 4.73 -4.56
CA LEU A 65 -10.15 5.56 -5.39
C LEU A 65 -11.58 5.64 -4.84
N ARG A 66 -12.17 4.49 -4.49
CA ARG A 66 -13.57 4.44 -4.04
C ARG A 66 -13.81 5.02 -2.65
N ASP A 67 -12.87 4.84 -1.74
CA ASP A 67 -13.10 5.12 -0.32
C ASP A 67 -12.41 6.40 0.16
N LEU A 68 -11.36 6.85 -0.52
CA LEU A 68 -10.54 8.01 -0.12
C LEU A 68 -10.43 9.08 -1.22
N ASP A 69 -11.09 8.87 -2.37
CA ASP A 69 -10.97 9.70 -3.57
C ASP A 69 -9.50 9.89 -3.99
N ILE A 70 -8.68 8.84 -3.93
CA ILE A 70 -7.27 8.89 -4.37
C ILE A 70 -7.09 7.99 -5.58
N HIS A 71 -6.88 8.58 -6.75
CA HIS A 71 -6.58 7.86 -8.00
C HIS A 71 -5.08 7.51 -8.05
N PHE A 72 -4.72 6.36 -7.48
CA PHE A 72 -3.34 5.88 -7.43
C PHE A 72 -3.00 5.02 -8.65
N HIS A 73 -1.89 5.35 -9.32
CA HIS A 73 -1.30 4.54 -10.38
C HIS A 73 0.16 4.15 -10.06
N LEU A 74 0.52 2.90 -10.36
CA LEU A 74 1.90 2.40 -10.27
C LEU A 74 2.38 2.01 -11.67
N THR A 75 3.55 2.50 -12.06
CA THR A 75 4.24 2.05 -13.28
C THR A 75 5.67 1.64 -12.95
N ILE A 76 6.06 0.44 -13.39
CA ILE A 76 7.42 -0.07 -13.33
C ILE A 76 7.96 -0.16 -14.75
N LEU A 77 8.96 0.65 -15.05
CA LEU A 77 9.56 0.74 -16.38
C LEU A 77 10.50 -0.44 -16.65
N ASP A 78 10.46 -0.95 -17.88
CA ASP A 78 11.41 -1.92 -18.40
C ASP A 78 12.68 -1.29 -18.96
N GLU A 79 12.65 0.01 -19.28
CA GLU A 79 13.77 0.82 -19.75
C GLU A 79 13.89 2.13 -18.96
N SER A 80 15.12 2.58 -18.72
CA SER A 80 15.37 3.84 -18.01
C SER A 80 15.11 5.02 -18.95
N PRO A 81 14.27 6.00 -18.56
CA PRO A 81 14.10 7.22 -19.33
C PRO A 81 15.33 8.12 -19.15
N GLY A 82 15.62 8.96 -20.15
CA GLY A 82 16.68 9.96 -20.01
C GLY A 82 16.42 10.94 -18.86
N ASP A 83 15.16 11.28 -18.63
CA ASP A 83 14.69 12.11 -17.51
C ASP A 83 13.42 11.48 -16.89
N LEU A 84 13.53 11.02 -15.64
CA LEU A 84 12.42 10.39 -14.92
C LEU A 84 11.36 11.42 -14.50
N ASP A 85 11.76 12.65 -14.23
CA ASP A 85 10.87 13.71 -13.76
C ASP A 85 9.94 14.12 -14.91
N GLN A 86 10.52 14.34 -16.10
CA GLN A 86 9.74 14.56 -17.32
C GLN A 86 8.83 13.36 -17.65
N ALA A 87 9.36 12.14 -17.58
CA ALA A 87 8.57 10.93 -17.85
C ALA A 87 7.39 10.77 -16.88
N ALA A 88 7.55 11.13 -15.61
CA ALA A 88 6.49 11.08 -14.61
C ALA A 88 5.38 12.08 -14.93
N VAL A 89 5.72 13.34 -15.25
CA VAL A 89 4.74 14.37 -15.63
C VAL A 89 3.97 13.95 -16.89
N GLU A 90 4.68 13.55 -17.95
CA GLU A 90 4.06 13.12 -19.20
C GLU A 90 3.11 11.92 -19.00
N LEU A 91 3.51 10.97 -18.15
CA LEU A 91 2.69 9.81 -17.83
C LEU A 91 1.47 10.18 -16.98
N PHE A 92 1.64 11.07 -15.99
CA PHE A 92 0.55 11.56 -15.13
C PHE A 92 -0.53 12.25 -15.98
N GLU A 93 -0.12 13.12 -16.90
CA GLU A 93 -1.01 13.80 -17.84
C GLU A 93 -1.69 12.82 -18.80
N LYS A 94 -0.93 11.89 -19.39
CA LYS A 94 -1.45 10.87 -20.31
C LYS A 94 -2.51 10.00 -19.65
N LEU A 95 -2.30 9.63 -18.39
CA LEU A 95 -3.22 8.84 -17.57
C LEU A 95 -4.41 9.65 -17.06
N ARG A 96 -4.34 10.99 -17.11
CA ARG A 96 -5.34 11.91 -16.55
C ARG A 96 -5.63 11.58 -15.09
N LEU A 97 -4.57 11.36 -14.31
CA LEU A 97 -4.70 10.97 -12.91
C LEU A 97 -5.47 12.04 -12.11
N GLY A 98 -6.36 11.58 -11.23
CA GLY A 98 -7.36 12.40 -10.55
C GLY A 98 -8.70 12.56 -11.27
N GLU A 99 -8.82 12.39 -12.59
CA GLU A 99 -10.08 12.62 -13.31
C GLU A 99 -11.31 11.85 -12.72
N PRO A 100 -11.20 10.56 -12.34
CA PRO A 100 -12.33 9.83 -11.74
C PRO A 100 -12.81 10.39 -10.39
N THR A 101 -12.01 11.21 -9.71
CA THR A 101 -12.38 11.86 -8.44
C THR A 101 -13.12 13.18 -8.67
N GLY A 102 -13.32 13.60 -9.92
CA GLY A 102 -13.85 14.91 -10.26
C GLY A 102 -12.91 16.08 -9.95
N GLY A 103 -11.62 15.80 -9.69
CA GLY A 103 -10.60 16.78 -9.30
C GLY A 103 -9.19 16.36 -9.73
N ALA A 104 -8.18 16.86 -9.02
CA ALA A 104 -6.76 16.59 -9.26
C ALA A 104 -6.16 15.65 -8.20
N ARG A 105 -6.96 14.70 -7.66
CA ARG A 105 -6.51 13.77 -6.61
C ARG A 105 -5.83 12.53 -7.17
N GLY A 106 -4.80 12.75 -7.99
CA GLY A 106 -3.98 11.70 -8.61
C GLY A 106 -2.67 11.45 -7.86
N VAL A 107 -2.21 10.20 -7.82
CA VAL A 107 -0.89 9.82 -7.33
C VAL A 107 -0.25 8.88 -8.36
N LEU A 108 0.97 9.16 -8.79
CA LEU A 108 1.77 8.26 -9.62
C LEU A 108 3.04 7.85 -8.88
N LEU A 109 3.21 6.54 -8.68
CA LEU A 109 4.50 5.96 -8.33
C LEU A 109 5.15 5.42 -9.61
N LEU A 110 6.18 6.11 -10.09
CA LEU A 110 6.97 5.70 -11.25
C LEU A 110 8.32 5.12 -10.79
N VAL A 111 8.55 3.86 -11.14
CA VAL A 111 9.75 3.11 -10.77
C VAL A 111 10.58 2.85 -12.01
N ASP A 112 11.85 3.26 -11.98
CA ASP A 112 12.87 2.95 -12.99
C ASP A 112 13.92 2.02 -12.39
N PRO A 113 13.75 0.70 -12.54
CA PRO A 113 14.71 -0.25 -11.99
C PRO A 113 16.09 -0.18 -12.64
N ARG A 114 16.20 0.22 -13.91
CA ARG A 114 17.47 0.20 -14.65
C ARG A 114 18.32 1.43 -14.36
N GLY A 115 17.70 2.61 -14.26
CA GLY A 115 18.36 3.82 -13.80
C GLY A 115 18.54 3.85 -12.29
N GLY A 116 17.83 2.98 -11.56
CA GLY A 116 17.86 2.96 -10.10
C GLY A 116 17.21 4.19 -9.53
N GLN A 117 16.00 4.51 -9.99
CA GLN A 117 15.34 5.77 -9.64
C GLN A 117 13.87 5.51 -9.34
N VAL A 118 13.33 6.35 -8.49
CA VAL A 118 11.91 6.35 -8.17
C VAL A 118 11.40 7.77 -8.09
N ARG A 119 10.15 7.93 -8.49
CA ARG A 119 9.45 9.20 -8.48
C ARG A 119 8.03 9.02 -7.98
N LEU A 120 7.64 9.80 -6.99
CA LEU A 120 6.26 9.95 -6.55
C LEU A 120 5.72 11.31 -6.98
N GLU A 121 4.80 11.32 -7.94
CA GLU A 121 4.15 12.51 -8.46
C GLU A 121 2.75 12.67 -7.82
N ILE A 122 2.46 13.85 -7.29
CA ILE A 122 1.25 14.14 -6.51
C ILE A 122 0.43 15.21 -7.23
N GLY A 123 -0.86 14.95 -7.42
CA GLY A 123 -1.78 15.93 -7.95
C GLY A 123 -2.14 17.01 -6.93
N TYR A 124 -2.42 18.21 -7.43
CA TYR A 124 -2.61 19.44 -6.65
C TYR A 124 -3.53 19.30 -5.42
N ASP A 125 -4.68 18.63 -5.59
CA ASP A 125 -5.68 18.48 -4.52
C ASP A 125 -5.21 17.58 -3.35
N LEU A 126 -4.05 16.93 -3.49
CA LEU A 126 -3.43 16.09 -2.47
C LEU A 126 -2.20 16.72 -1.82
N GLU A 127 -1.73 17.89 -2.24
CA GLU A 127 -0.53 18.54 -1.68
C GLU A 127 -0.68 18.88 -0.19
N GLY A 128 -1.91 19.17 0.28
CA GLY A 128 -2.19 19.36 1.71
C GLY A 128 -2.01 18.09 2.55
N ILE A 129 -2.14 16.92 1.92
CA ILE A 129 -1.99 15.60 2.55
C ILE A 129 -0.55 15.09 2.35
N PHE A 130 -0.04 15.17 1.13
CA PHE A 130 1.29 14.72 0.70
C PHE A 130 2.14 15.91 0.25
N PRO A 131 2.58 16.81 1.16
CA PRO A 131 3.44 17.92 0.79
C PRO A 131 4.81 17.42 0.32
N ASP A 132 5.53 18.22 -0.47
CA ASP A 132 6.83 17.84 -1.07
C ASP A 132 7.83 17.25 -0.07
N GLY A 133 7.91 17.83 1.13
CA GLY A 133 8.81 17.30 2.15
C GLY A 133 8.44 15.89 2.63
N PHE A 134 7.15 15.56 2.68
CA PHE A 134 6.66 14.22 3.00
C PHE A 134 6.95 13.27 1.85
N VAL A 135 6.71 13.68 0.61
CA VAL A 135 7.06 12.90 -0.59
C VAL A 135 8.55 12.55 -0.59
N GLY A 136 9.42 13.52 -0.38
CA GLY A 136 10.86 13.26 -0.30
C GLY A 136 11.28 12.43 0.90
N TYR A 137 10.55 12.51 2.01
CA TYR A 137 10.75 11.60 3.13
C TYR A 137 10.37 10.16 2.75
N VAL A 138 9.24 9.94 2.09
CA VAL A 138 8.83 8.60 1.61
C VAL A 138 9.87 8.04 0.64
N GLU A 139 10.33 8.82 -0.33
CA GLU A 139 11.32 8.31 -1.27
C GLU A 139 12.66 7.92 -0.61
N ARG A 140 13.18 8.77 0.29
CA ARG A 140 14.48 8.53 0.94
C ARG A 140 14.41 7.51 2.07
N GLU A 141 13.40 7.61 2.93
CA GLU A 141 13.34 6.81 4.16
C GLU A 141 12.49 5.55 4.01
N GLN A 142 11.62 5.48 3.00
CA GLN A 142 10.77 4.30 2.75
C GLN A 142 11.21 3.53 1.50
N LEU A 143 11.21 4.15 0.32
CA LEU A 143 11.49 3.43 -0.94
C LEU A 143 12.96 3.03 -1.09
N THR A 144 13.87 3.96 -0.84
CA THR A 144 15.31 3.79 -1.07
C THR A 144 15.90 2.57 -0.34
N PRO A 145 15.64 2.32 0.96
CA PRO A 145 16.19 1.15 1.65
C PRO A 145 15.74 -0.18 1.04
N PHE A 146 14.47 -0.30 0.63
CA PHE A 146 13.97 -1.51 -0.03
C PHE A 146 14.63 -1.73 -1.38
N PHE A 147 14.82 -0.66 -2.16
CA PHE A 147 15.43 -0.74 -3.48
C PHE A 147 16.93 -1.08 -3.39
N ALA A 148 17.65 -0.47 -2.46
CA ALA A 148 19.05 -0.79 -2.17
C ALA A 148 19.22 -2.27 -1.75
N ALA A 149 18.24 -2.83 -1.03
CA ALA A 149 18.19 -4.25 -0.66
C ALA A 149 17.71 -5.19 -1.79
N GLY A 150 17.40 -4.67 -2.99
CA GLY A 150 16.86 -5.47 -4.11
C GLY A 150 15.40 -5.91 -3.90
N ARG A 151 14.71 -5.35 -2.91
CA ARG A 151 13.33 -5.69 -2.51
C ARG A 151 12.31 -4.69 -3.06
N VAL A 152 12.41 -4.38 -4.36
CA VAL A 152 11.59 -3.36 -5.05
C VAL A 152 10.09 -3.55 -4.80
N ALA A 153 9.60 -4.78 -5.03
CA ALA A 153 8.18 -5.09 -4.90
C ALA A 153 7.66 -4.93 -3.45
N ASP A 154 8.50 -5.22 -2.46
CA ASP A 154 8.13 -5.07 -1.05
C ASP A 154 8.14 -3.58 -0.65
N GLY A 155 9.07 -2.79 -1.20
CA GLY A 155 9.12 -1.34 -0.99
C GLY A 155 7.92 -0.60 -1.57
N ILE A 156 7.41 -1.04 -2.72
CA ILE A 156 6.18 -0.50 -3.31
C ILE A 156 4.99 -0.71 -2.38
N GLU A 157 4.76 -1.95 -1.91
CA GLU A 157 3.64 -2.24 -0.99
C GLU A 157 3.72 -1.42 0.29
N ALA A 158 4.90 -1.41 0.92
CA ALA A 158 5.08 -0.69 2.17
C ALA A 158 4.95 0.84 1.98
N THR A 159 5.25 1.36 0.79
CA THR A 159 5.05 2.79 0.45
C THR A 159 3.57 3.12 0.29
N VAL A 160 2.83 2.27 -0.41
CA VAL A 160 1.39 2.43 -0.57
C VAL A 160 0.68 2.44 0.80
N GLU A 161 1.06 1.54 1.71
CA GLU A 161 0.56 1.53 3.09
C GLU A 161 0.86 2.84 3.85
N LEU A 162 2.08 3.38 3.70
CA LEU A 162 2.48 4.64 4.34
C LEU A 162 1.70 5.86 3.81
N LEU A 163 1.45 5.92 2.49
CA LEU A 163 0.63 6.98 1.90
C LEU A 163 -0.83 6.91 2.39
N VAL A 164 -1.37 5.70 2.54
CA VAL A 164 -2.71 5.51 3.11
C VAL A 164 -2.79 6.01 4.54
N GLY A 165 -1.85 5.59 5.40
CA GLY A 165 -1.83 6.05 6.80
C GLY A 165 -1.73 7.58 6.89
N ARG A 166 -1.00 8.21 5.97
CA ARG A 166 -0.93 9.67 5.88
C ARG A 166 -2.24 10.30 5.43
N ALA A 167 -2.93 9.72 4.45
CA ALA A 167 -4.25 10.18 4.01
C ALA A 167 -5.33 10.08 5.10
N LEU A 168 -5.22 9.08 5.97
CA LEU A 168 -6.12 8.86 7.10
C LEU A 168 -5.77 9.70 8.35
N GLY A 169 -4.66 10.44 8.32
CA GLY A 169 -4.19 11.27 9.43
C GLY A 169 -3.42 10.51 10.52
N GLU A 170 -3.12 9.23 10.32
CA GLU A 170 -2.36 8.38 11.25
C GLU A 170 -0.87 8.70 11.22
N VAL A 171 -0.35 9.08 10.04
CA VAL A 171 1.03 9.58 9.89
C VAL A 171 1.01 11.09 10.17
N PRO A 172 1.60 11.57 11.28
CA PRO A 172 1.63 12.99 11.62
C PRO A 172 2.43 13.79 10.59
N ALA A 173 2.02 15.05 10.39
CA ALA A 173 2.67 15.98 9.47
C ALA A 173 4.13 16.29 9.81
N ASP A 174 4.56 16.05 11.06
CA ASP A 174 5.96 16.14 11.45
C ASP A 174 6.68 14.80 11.21
N TYR A 175 7.02 14.51 9.97
CA TYR A 175 7.74 13.30 9.55
C TYR A 175 9.27 13.42 9.67
N ARG A 176 9.81 14.51 10.25
CA ARG A 176 11.25 14.76 10.28
C ARG A 176 11.94 14.01 11.43
N GLY A 177 12.58 12.89 11.11
CA GLY A 177 13.86 12.54 11.76
C GLY A 177 14.92 13.55 11.29
N ALA A 178 15.90 13.89 12.14
CA ALA A 178 16.80 15.04 11.99
C ALA A 178 17.53 15.14 10.62
N VAL A 179 16.89 15.75 9.62
CA VAL A 179 17.51 16.08 8.32
C VAL A 179 17.17 17.51 7.94
N LYS A 180 18.22 18.30 7.73
CA LYS A 180 18.16 19.68 7.23
C LYS A 180 17.88 19.61 5.73
N LEU A 181 16.67 19.98 5.31
CA LEU A 181 16.31 20.09 3.89
C LEU A 181 17.04 21.27 3.24
N GLU A 182 17.92 21.03 2.28
CA GLU A 182 18.58 22.10 1.52
C GLU A 182 17.85 22.53 0.23
N HIS A 183 16.80 21.83 -0.21
CA HIS A 183 16.08 22.24 -1.43
C HIS A 183 14.56 22.15 -1.26
N LEU A 184 13.93 23.33 -1.20
CA LEU A 184 12.51 23.52 -1.49
C LEU A 184 12.39 23.69 -3.01
N SER A 185 11.96 22.65 -3.72
CA SER A 185 11.57 22.76 -5.13
C SER A 185 10.06 22.94 -5.18
N GLY A 186 9.59 24.05 -5.76
CA GLY A 186 8.15 24.29 -5.95
C GLY A 186 7.60 23.38 -7.04
N GLY A 187 6.76 22.41 -6.66
CA GLY A 187 5.93 21.63 -7.57
C GLY A 187 6.64 20.54 -8.38
N GLY A 188 7.95 20.35 -8.17
CA GLY A 188 8.63 19.15 -8.62
C GLY A 188 8.94 18.35 -7.38
N GLY A 189 8.23 17.24 -7.16
CA GLY A 189 8.46 16.30 -6.07
C GLY A 189 9.95 15.95 -5.87
N ALA A 190 10.26 15.24 -4.80
CA ALA A 190 11.62 14.76 -4.63
C ALA A 190 11.98 13.72 -5.72
N ARG A 191 13.28 13.55 -5.97
CA ARG A 191 13.83 12.45 -6.75
C ARG A 191 14.89 11.77 -5.91
N SER A 192 14.83 10.45 -5.85
CA SER A 192 15.85 9.64 -5.17
C SER A 192 16.56 8.73 -6.16
N VAL A 193 17.88 8.88 -6.26
CA VAL A 193 18.76 7.99 -7.03
C VAL A 193 19.28 6.90 -6.10
N VAL A 194 19.05 5.64 -6.45
CA VAL A 194 19.33 4.46 -5.64
C VAL A 194 19.89 3.36 -6.53
N ALA A 195 21.13 2.93 -6.27
CA ALA A 195 21.65 1.74 -6.93
C ALA A 195 20.91 0.48 -6.41
N ILE A 196 20.03 -0.10 -7.23
CA ILE A 196 19.27 -1.29 -6.83
C ILE A 196 20.23 -2.44 -6.55
N GLY A 197 20.07 -3.08 -5.39
CA GLY A 197 20.95 -4.17 -4.97
C GLY A 197 22.34 -3.74 -4.52
N SER A 198 22.58 -2.45 -4.26
CA SER A 198 23.84 -1.96 -3.68
C SER A 198 24.13 -2.48 -2.28
N GLY A 199 23.15 -3.12 -1.64
CA GLY A 199 23.21 -3.66 -0.29
C GLY A 199 22.16 -3.01 0.61
N SER A 200 21.65 -3.78 1.57
CA SER A 200 20.91 -3.25 2.72
C SER A 200 21.89 -2.46 3.59
N GLU A 201 21.47 -1.33 4.18
CA GLU A 201 22.14 -0.86 5.39
C GLU A 201 22.23 -2.06 6.34
N ALA A 202 23.45 -2.39 6.81
CA ALA A 202 23.64 -3.53 7.68
C ALA A 202 22.70 -3.37 8.87
N LYS A 203 21.93 -4.41 9.20
CA LYS A 203 21.06 -4.39 10.38
C LYS A 203 21.91 -4.00 11.57
N GLY A 204 21.69 -2.79 12.08
CA GLY A 204 22.58 -2.17 13.04
C GLY A 204 22.78 -3.09 14.22
N PHE A 205 24.03 -3.49 14.46
CA PHE A 205 24.41 -4.11 15.71
C PHE A 205 24.36 -3.03 16.79
N VAL A 206 23.58 -3.25 17.84
CA VAL A 206 23.60 -2.36 19.01
C VAL A 206 24.60 -2.91 20.00
N GLU A 207 25.63 -2.12 20.33
CA GLU A 207 26.68 -2.53 21.28
C GLU A 207 26.11 -2.88 22.67
N ASP A 208 25.04 -2.21 23.08
CA ASP A 208 24.37 -2.44 24.36
C ASP A 208 23.00 -3.13 24.23
N ARG A 209 23.01 -4.37 23.76
CA ARG A 209 21.80 -5.23 23.76
C ARG A 209 21.21 -5.44 25.15
N GLY A 210 22.03 -5.30 26.19
CA GLY A 210 21.62 -5.43 27.60
C GLY A 210 20.54 -4.41 27.99
N ARG A 211 20.44 -3.29 27.26
CA ARG A 211 19.34 -2.33 27.42
C ARG A 211 18.02 -2.83 26.85
N PHE A 212 17.97 -3.75 25.89
CA PHE A 212 16.71 -4.16 25.24
C PHE A 212 16.41 -5.63 25.48
N VAL A 213 16.21 -5.96 26.76
CA VAL A 213 15.95 -7.32 27.24
C VAL A 213 14.46 -7.60 27.44
N ALA A 214 14.11 -8.89 27.58
CA ALA A 214 12.79 -9.32 28.06
C ALA A 214 12.46 -8.63 29.39
N GLN A 215 11.18 -8.27 29.61
CA GLN A 215 10.78 -7.44 30.74
C GLN A 215 9.95 -8.22 31.78
N PRO A 216 9.94 -7.78 33.05
CA PRO A 216 9.16 -8.45 34.10
C PRO A 216 7.64 -8.46 33.88
N THR A 217 7.10 -7.48 33.15
CA THR A 217 5.65 -7.39 32.84
C THR A 217 5.40 -7.10 31.36
N PRO A 218 4.23 -7.49 30.79
CA PRO A 218 3.91 -7.17 29.41
C PRO A 218 3.92 -5.67 29.14
N ARG A 219 3.30 -4.86 30.02
CA ARG A 219 3.33 -3.40 29.93
C ARG A 219 4.76 -2.83 29.83
N GLN A 220 5.69 -3.31 30.65
CA GLN A 220 7.09 -2.88 30.59
C GLN A 220 7.76 -3.31 29.27
N THR A 221 7.41 -4.48 28.71
CA THR A 221 7.88 -4.91 27.38
C THR A 221 7.49 -3.89 26.31
N LEU A 222 6.25 -3.39 26.32
CA LEU A 222 5.77 -2.40 25.35
C LEU A 222 6.44 -1.03 25.53
N GLU A 223 6.69 -0.61 26.77
CA GLU A 223 7.43 0.62 27.07
C GLU A 223 8.90 0.52 26.62
N ARG A 224 9.54 -0.62 26.82
CA ARG A 224 10.90 -0.89 26.31
C ARG A 224 10.95 -0.95 24.78
N TYR A 225 9.89 -1.45 24.14
CA TYR A 225 9.79 -1.40 22.68
C TYR A 225 9.62 0.03 22.15
N LEU A 226 8.92 0.89 22.87
CA LEU A 226 8.83 2.30 22.50
C LEU A 226 10.21 2.98 22.54
N GLU A 227 11.11 2.59 23.44
CA GLU A 227 12.51 3.04 23.44
C GLU A 227 13.28 2.53 22.20
N VAL A 228 13.09 1.27 21.79
CA VAL A 228 13.65 0.73 20.53
C VAL A 228 13.25 1.59 19.33
N LEU A 229 11.97 1.99 19.26
CA LEU A 229 11.46 2.82 18.17
C LEU A 229 11.99 4.26 18.22
N ARG A 230 12.16 4.83 19.42
CA ARG A 230 12.74 6.18 19.61
C ARG A 230 14.21 6.23 19.22
N GLU A 231 14.97 5.19 19.54
CA GLU A 231 16.40 5.07 19.25
C GLU A 231 16.68 4.46 17.88
N GLN A 232 15.63 4.15 17.09
CA GLN A 232 15.74 3.53 15.76
C GLN A 232 16.62 2.27 15.75
N VAL A 233 16.50 1.47 16.82
CA VAL A 233 17.26 0.23 16.97
C VAL A 233 16.69 -0.82 16.01
N LYS A 234 17.54 -1.36 15.13
CA LYS A 234 17.17 -2.34 14.09
C LYS A 234 17.79 -3.73 14.30
N ASP A 235 18.38 -3.98 15.47
CA ASP A 235 19.00 -5.26 15.79
C ASP A 235 17.91 -6.34 15.97
N PRO A 236 17.88 -7.42 15.16
CA PRO A 236 16.88 -8.45 15.30
C PRO A 236 17.14 -9.38 16.49
N GLN A 237 18.29 -9.29 17.17
CA GLN A 237 18.71 -10.25 18.20
C GLN A 237 18.38 -9.80 19.64
N LEU A 238 17.59 -8.74 19.83
CA LEU A 238 17.18 -8.28 21.16
C LEU A 238 16.40 -9.38 21.90
N SER A 239 16.70 -9.62 23.17
CA SER A 239 15.92 -10.58 23.98
C SER A 239 14.55 -10.05 24.38
N LEU A 240 14.26 -8.77 24.10
CA LEU A 240 12.90 -8.21 24.09
C LEU A 240 11.95 -8.98 23.16
N TYR A 241 12.47 -9.65 22.13
CA TYR A 241 11.70 -10.35 21.12
C TYR A 241 11.68 -11.87 21.33
N THR A 242 10.56 -12.51 20.99
CA THR A 242 10.49 -13.99 20.94
C THR A 242 11.50 -14.55 19.94
N PRO A 243 11.97 -15.80 20.11
CA PRO A 243 12.86 -16.44 19.12
C PRO A 243 12.34 -16.38 17.68
N GLU A 244 11.03 -16.56 17.49
CA GLU A 244 10.33 -16.48 16.21
C GLU A 244 10.38 -15.05 15.65
N THR A 245 10.18 -14.04 16.50
CA THR A 245 10.30 -12.62 16.10
C THR A 245 11.73 -12.28 15.71
N ARG A 246 12.74 -12.79 16.42
CA ARG A 246 14.16 -12.61 16.04
C ARG A 246 14.45 -13.23 14.68
N ALA A 247 13.94 -14.44 14.42
CA ALA A 247 14.09 -15.10 13.12
C ALA A 247 13.34 -14.37 11.99
N PHE A 248 12.16 -13.81 12.30
CA PHE A 248 11.37 -13.00 11.38
C PHE A 248 12.12 -11.70 11.01
N PHE A 249 12.53 -10.92 12.00
CA PHE A 249 13.28 -9.68 11.78
C PHE A 249 14.68 -9.92 11.22
N ALA A 250 15.29 -11.09 11.40
CA ALA A 250 16.54 -11.44 10.72
C ALA A 250 16.41 -11.47 9.19
N LYS A 251 15.20 -11.66 8.65
CA LYS A 251 14.92 -11.63 7.20
C LYS A 251 14.20 -10.37 6.74
N TRP A 252 13.51 -9.68 7.65
CA TRP A 252 12.72 -8.49 7.33
C TRP A 252 13.58 -7.22 7.25
N LEU A 253 13.20 -6.27 6.41
CA LEU A 253 13.81 -4.93 6.35
C LEU A 253 12.82 -4.00 7.04
N VAL A 254 13.27 -3.28 8.06
CA VAL A 254 12.48 -2.28 8.76
C VAL A 254 13.09 -0.92 8.44
N THR A 255 12.29 -0.02 7.89
CA THR A 255 12.73 1.33 7.56
C THR A 255 12.54 2.29 8.73
N ASP A 256 13.25 3.41 8.72
CA ASP A 256 13.04 4.48 9.70
C ASP A 256 11.65 5.10 9.59
N ALA A 257 11.08 5.13 8.39
CA ALA A 257 9.69 5.54 8.19
C ALA A 257 8.69 4.61 8.87
N GLN A 258 8.88 3.29 8.78
CA GLN A 258 8.07 2.32 9.49
C GLN A 258 8.22 2.44 11.00
N GLN A 259 9.44 2.57 11.53
CA GLN A 259 9.66 2.72 12.98
C GLN A 259 9.05 4.02 13.51
N ASN A 260 9.18 5.14 12.79
CA ASN A 260 8.62 6.40 13.23
C ASN A 260 7.09 6.39 13.21
N ASN A 261 6.46 5.79 12.19
CA ASN A 261 5.02 5.64 12.15
C ASN A 261 4.50 4.81 13.34
N GLU A 262 5.13 3.65 13.56
CA GLU A 262 4.81 2.77 14.69
C GLU A 262 5.00 3.50 16.03
N ARG A 263 6.09 4.25 16.20
CA ARG A 263 6.39 5.03 17.41
C ARG A 263 5.27 6.00 17.74
N LYS A 264 4.82 6.77 16.74
CA LYS A 264 3.79 7.80 16.90
C LYS A 264 2.43 7.18 17.20
N GLY A 265 2.07 6.12 16.48
CA GLY A 265 0.85 5.35 16.74
C GLY A 265 0.85 4.80 18.16
N LEU A 266 1.95 4.18 18.58
CA LEU A 266 2.09 3.66 19.94
C LEU A 266 2.04 4.77 20.99
N GLU A 267 2.79 5.88 20.83
CA GLU A 267 2.76 7.01 21.78
C GLU A 267 1.36 7.60 21.95
N ALA A 268 0.60 7.74 20.87
CA ALA A 268 -0.76 8.27 20.92
C ALA A 268 -1.74 7.34 21.65
N ASN A 269 -1.55 6.02 21.55
CA ASN A 269 -2.50 5.03 22.07
C ASN A 269 -2.08 4.41 23.40
N LEU A 270 -0.79 4.50 23.79
CA LEU A 270 -0.25 3.91 25.02
C LEU A 270 -1.01 4.29 26.30
N PRO A 271 -1.56 5.52 26.46
CA PRO A 271 -2.38 5.86 27.64
C PRO A 271 -3.67 5.06 27.77
N ALA A 272 -4.19 4.49 26.67
CA ALA A 272 -5.45 3.76 26.62
C ALA A 272 -5.25 2.23 26.55
N VAL A 273 -4.05 1.72 26.80
CA VAL A 273 -3.80 0.26 26.73
C VAL A 273 -4.58 -0.47 27.82
N GLU A 274 -5.12 -1.63 27.47
CA GLU A 274 -5.63 -2.63 28.39
C GLU A 274 -4.76 -3.88 28.33
N GLU A 275 -4.37 -4.40 29.50
CA GLU A 275 -3.58 -5.61 29.63
C GLU A 275 -4.47 -6.82 29.96
N ARG A 276 -4.33 -7.90 29.18
CA ARG A 276 -5.01 -9.17 29.38
C ARG A 276 -3.97 -10.29 29.41
N ILE A 277 -3.94 -11.09 30.46
CA ILE A 277 -2.95 -12.15 30.67
C ILE A 277 -3.67 -13.48 30.91
N ALA A 278 -3.22 -14.53 30.23
CA ALA A 278 -3.67 -15.91 30.47
C ALA A 278 -2.47 -16.86 30.37
N GLY A 279 -2.04 -17.40 31.52
CA GLY A 279 -0.87 -18.28 31.59
C GLY A 279 0.40 -17.57 31.10
N ASP A 280 1.04 -18.13 30.08
CA ASP A 280 2.25 -17.64 29.44
C ASP A 280 1.98 -16.69 28.25
N LEU A 281 0.72 -16.28 28.04
CA LEU A 281 0.31 -15.37 26.97
C LEU A 281 -0.21 -14.04 27.54
N ALA A 282 0.10 -12.95 26.85
CA ALA A 282 -0.47 -11.64 27.15
C ALA A 282 -0.83 -10.90 25.86
N VAL A 283 -1.87 -10.08 25.97
CA VAL A 283 -2.30 -9.15 24.93
C VAL A 283 -2.40 -7.76 25.54
N LEU A 284 -1.70 -6.81 24.93
CA LEU A 284 -1.87 -5.38 25.19
C LEU A 284 -2.73 -4.82 24.06
N ARG A 285 -4.00 -4.59 24.34
CA ARG A 285 -4.99 -4.12 23.36
C ARG A 285 -5.38 -2.68 23.63
N PHE A 286 -6.01 -2.06 22.63
CA PHE A 286 -6.57 -0.71 22.70
C PHE A 286 -8.09 -0.78 22.50
N PRO A 287 -8.84 0.32 22.76
CA PRO A 287 -10.28 0.33 22.52
C PRO A 287 -10.60 -0.11 21.09
N VAL A 288 -11.43 -1.15 20.93
CA VAL A 288 -11.69 -1.79 19.63
C VAL A 288 -12.45 -0.91 18.63
N ASP A 289 -13.08 0.17 19.12
CA ASP A 289 -13.67 1.22 18.28
C ASP A 289 -12.56 2.02 17.55
N ASN A 290 -11.35 2.07 18.11
CA ASN A 290 -10.16 2.58 17.43
C ASN A 290 -9.41 1.44 16.72
N ARG A 291 -9.92 1.07 15.53
CA ARG A 291 -9.30 0.01 14.71
C ARG A 291 -7.97 0.40 14.07
N GLN A 292 -7.45 1.60 14.29
CA GLN A 292 -6.09 1.97 13.87
C GLN A 292 -5.04 1.53 14.89
N ALA A 293 -5.45 1.19 16.12
CA ALA A 293 -4.55 0.75 17.17
C ALA A 293 -4.63 -0.78 17.32
N ALA A 294 -3.75 -1.49 16.60
CA ALA A 294 -3.67 -2.94 16.65
C ALA A 294 -3.13 -3.44 18.01
N PRO A 295 -3.56 -4.61 18.50
CA PRO A 295 -3.05 -5.17 19.74
C PRO A 295 -1.62 -5.72 19.59
N TYR A 296 -0.84 -5.65 20.66
CA TYR A 296 0.46 -6.32 20.76
C TYR A 296 0.31 -7.67 21.45
N LEU A 297 0.95 -8.68 20.87
CA LEU A 297 0.92 -10.06 21.36
C LEU A 297 2.25 -10.38 22.05
N LEU A 298 2.20 -10.98 23.23
CA LEU A 298 3.37 -11.23 24.06
C LEU A 298 3.37 -12.66 24.61
N ARG A 299 4.58 -13.19 24.81
CA ARG A 299 4.80 -14.50 25.44
C ARG A 299 5.73 -14.37 26.64
N GLN A 300 5.45 -15.14 27.68
CA GLN A 300 6.33 -15.27 28.83
C GLN A 300 7.41 -16.32 28.53
N SER A 301 8.64 -16.01 28.93
CA SER A 301 9.78 -16.93 28.89
C SER A 301 10.49 -16.94 30.25
N ALA A 302 11.51 -17.79 30.39
CA ALA A 302 12.38 -17.75 31.57
C ALA A 302 13.14 -16.42 31.74
N GLU A 303 13.32 -15.65 30.65
CA GLU A 303 13.98 -14.35 30.65
C GLU A 303 13.01 -13.19 30.96
N GLY A 304 11.70 -13.44 30.95
CA GLY A 304 10.64 -12.43 31.08
C GLY A 304 9.66 -12.41 29.90
N TRP A 305 8.83 -11.39 29.83
CA TRP A 305 7.87 -11.14 28.77
C TRP A 305 8.52 -10.58 27.51
N GLN A 306 8.21 -11.18 26.38
CA GLN A 306 8.76 -10.89 25.06
C GLN A 306 7.65 -10.53 24.08
N LEU A 307 7.94 -9.63 23.14
CA LEU A 307 7.04 -9.29 22.03
C LEU A 307 7.06 -10.37 20.95
N ASP A 308 5.87 -10.82 20.55
CA ASP A 308 5.66 -11.81 19.51
C ASP A 308 5.12 -11.19 18.21
N MET A 309 5.96 -10.39 17.57
CA MET A 309 5.65 -9.75 16.28
C MET A 309 5.49 -10.78 15.16
N ALA A 310 6.11 -11.96 15.29
CA ALA A 310 5.89 -13.07 14.36
C ALA A 310 4.44 -13.58 14.43
N ALA A 311 3.87 -13.73 15.63
CA ALA A 311 2.44 -14.01 15.78
C ALA A 311 1.57 -12.85 15.29
N MET A 312 1.92 -11.60 15.59
CA MET A 312 1.18 -10.43 15.09
C MET A 312 1.11 -10.43 13.56
N SER A 313 2.23 -10.63 12.87
CA SER A 313 2.28 -10.70 11.41
C SER A 313 1.42 -11.83 10.82
N ARG A 314 1.37 -12.98 11.51
CA ARG A 314 0.57 -14.14 11.12
C ARG A 314 -0.93 -13.94 11.36
N LEU A 315 -1.31 -13.34 12.48
CA LEU A 315 -2.69 -13.31 12.97
C LEU A 315 -3.42 -12.01 12.62
N ILE A 316 -2.71 -10.89 12.57
CA ILE A 316 -3.30 -9.56 12.39
C ILE A 316 -3.11 -9.11 10.94
N GLY A 317 -4.20 -8.65 10.36
CA GLY A 317 -4.24 -7.98 9.07
C GLY A 317 -4.71 -6.55 9.17
N PHE A 318 -4.47 -5.80 8.10
CA PHE A 318 -4.92 -4.43 7.93
C PHE A 318 -5.64 -4.32 6.59
N ASN A 319 -6.76 -3.62 6.55
CA ASN A 319 -7.43 -3.28 5.29
C ASN A 319 -6.83 -2.00 4.68
N HIS A 320 -7.40 -1.54 3.57
CA HIS A 320 -7.01 -0.30 2.89
C HIS A 320 -7.33 0.98 3.66
N LYS A 321 -7.96 0.87 4.83
CA LYS A 321 -8.16 1.95 5.79
C LYS A 321 -7.27 1.79 7.01
N ASN A 322 -6.23 0.94 6.95
CA ASN A 322 -5.39 0.56 8.08
C ASN A 322 -6.14 0.02 9.31
N GLN A 323 -7.39 -0.41 9.13
CA GLN A 323 -8.14 -1.00 10.22
C GLN A 323 -7.68 -2.43 10.43
N TRP A 324 -7.25 -2.73 11.65
CA TRP A 324 -6.81 -4.06 11.99
C TRP A 324 -7.99 -5.04 12.06
N PHE A 325 -7.71 -6.28 11.66
CA PHE A 325 -8.62 -7.42 11.76
C PHE A 325 -7.83 -8.69 12.06
N PHE A 326 -8.48 -9.72 12.62
CA PHE A 326 -7.87 -11.03 12.73
C PHE A 326 -8.10 -11.85 11.46
N ARG A 327 -7.02 -12.43 10.92
CA ARG A 327 -7.09 -13.31 9.74
C ARG A 327 -7.88 -14.59 10.02
N ALA A 328 -7.87 -15.03 11.26
CA ALA A 328 -8.69 -16.10 11.81
C ALA A 328 -8.90 -15.79 13.29
N VAL A 329 -10.11 -16.01 13.81
CA VAL A 329 -10.44 -15.77 15.23
C VAL A 329 -10.15 -16.98 16.13
N ASP A 330 -9.90 -18.14 15.54
CA ASP A 330 -9.47 -19.34 16.26
C ASP A 330 -7.94 -19.32 16.40
N HIS A 331 -7.46 -18.73 17.49
CA HIS A 331 -6.04 -18.64 17.81
C HIS A 331 -5.79 -18.47 19.31
N GLU A 332 -4.54 -18.70 19.73
CA GLU A 332 -4.13 -18.74 21.13
C GLU A 332 -4.32 -17.43 21.90
N PHE A 333 -4.38 -16.27 21.22
CA PHE A 333 -4.55 -14.95 21.85
C PHE A 333 -6.01 -14.47 21.95
N ILE A 334 -7.00 -15.28 21.54
CA ILE A 334 -8.40 -14.82 21.45
C ILE A 334 -9.03 -14.56 22.83
N PHE A 335 -8.45 -15.14 23.89
CA PHE A 335 -8.89 -14.95 25.28
C PHE A 335 -8.96 -13.47 25.71
N ALA A 336 -8.18 -12.59 25.09
CA ALA A 336 -8.13 -11.16 25.41
C ALA A 336 -9.28 -10.34 24.81
N PHE A 337 -10.19 -10.99 24.09
CA PHE A 337 -11.29 -10.38 23.35
C PHE A 337 -12.62 -11.07 23.69
N ASP A 338 -12.76 -11.61 24.90
CA ASP A 338 -13.99 -12.27 25.38
C ASP A 338 -15.20 -11.31 25.50
N ASP A 339 -14.94 -10.01 25.56
CA ASP A 339 -15.89 -8.91 25.60
C ASP A 339 -16.14 -8.26 24.22
N VAL A 340 -15.60 -8.83 23.14
CA VAL A 340 -15.64 -8.27 21.77
C VAL A 340 -16.17 -9.31 20.80
N LYS A 341 -16.90 -8.87 19.77
CA LYS A 341 -17.34 -9.71 18.66
C LYS A 341 -16.49 -9.44 17.42
N PHE A 342 -16.46 -10.42 16.51
CA PHE A 342 -15.78 -10.31 15.23
C PHE A 342 -16.74 -10.56 14.09
N ASP A 343 -16.64 -9.77 13.02
CA ASP A 343 -17.46 -9.96 11.83
C ASP A 343 -16.89 -11.10 10.95
N GLY A 344 -17.56 -11.39 9.82
CA GLY A 344 -17.11 -12.44 8.90
C GLY A 344 -15.75 -12.20 8.25
N ASN A 345 -15.21 -10.97 8.35
CA ASN A 345 -13.88 -10.61 7.86
C ASN A 345 -12.86 -10.46 9.01
N GLY A 346 -13.25 -10.75 10.25
CA GLY A 346 -12.40 -10.67 11.42
C GLY A 346 -12.23 -9.28 12.02
N PHE A 347 -13.05 -8.29 11.64
CA PHE A 347 -13.00 -6.97 12.27
C PHE A 347 -13.66 -7.00 13.65
N PRO A 348 -13.02 -6.41 14.67
CA PRO A 348 -13.59 -6.33 16.01
C PRO A 348 -14.73 -5.29 16.08
N TYR A 349 -15.78 -5.58 16.84
CA TYR A 349 -16.85 -4.64 17.18
C TYR A 349 -17.50 -5.02 18.53
N ARG A 350 -18.21 -4.07 19.12
CA ARG A 350 -19.00 -4.28 20.35
C ARG A 350 -20.42 -4.74 20.05
#